data_AF-A0A3D4UL92-F1
#
_entry.id   AF-A0A3D4UL92-F1
#
_cell.length_a   1.000
_cell.length_b   1.000
_cell.length_c   1.000
_cell.angle_alpha   90.00
_cell.angle_beta   90.00
_cell.angle_gamma   90.00
#
_symmetry.space_group_name_H-M   'P 1'
#
loop_
_entity.id
_entity.type
_entity.pdbx_description
1 polymer ?
#
loop_
_entity_poly.entity_id
_entity_poly.type
_entity_poly.pdbx_seq_one_letter_code
_entity_poly.pdbx_strand_id
1 'polypeptide(L)'
;MSKKWQRNKAWEDANLTGALTPVRVVLRIFSSIPTAVVLLLFVSLYATLASVPVGMIARIPTLLIDTAFYLLLLAIPILPALYFTRKAMLTKPAPMRFLVMFLITVLLAIGVTVIWRMGIWPSLKYHTSDGSGFMLFRGFVEKYKSTTMRRLPFMEMTELEFYAWWPMRLALVLFVINMIVATIRRIEFNFKNLGVLSVHTGIVIIALGSIFYQRFKLEGDTLLPAGAQGVPGAAQRAFYDREDVALYIAQAHTPNAQPQFEQRPLNRLPLYNAYGLEAGIPEDAMTLSEIMGREILDTDEGRTLAQSVPAGAGTLVDPDISFRVVGFAPYASLDDEWYQAPAPAQGQPNPHRMVDLYYSGSPTPDEPIFKFPFFVAEPANRIRA
;
A
#
# COMPACT_ATOMS: atom_id res chain seq x y z
N MET A 1 29.35 28.93 -9.89
CA MET A 1 28.22 29.00 -10.85
C MET A 1 28.80 29.12 -12.26
N SER A 2 28.17 28.55 -13.29
CA SER A 2 28.66 28.64 -14.68
C SER A 2 28.50 30.07 -15.23
N LYS A 3 29.39 30.50 -16.14
CA LYS A 3 29.30 31.79 -16.84
C LYS A 3 28.01 31.89 -17.67
N LYS A 4 27.59 30.79 -18.31
CA LYS A 4 26.28 30.69 -19.00
C LYS A 4 25.11 31.04 -18.08
N TRP A 5 25.07 30.50 -16.86
CA TRP A 5 24.01 30.82 -15.92
C TRP A 5 23.95 32.31 -15.57
N GLN A 6 25.11 32.95 -15.33
CA GLN A 6 25.16 34.39 -15.04
C GLN A 6 24.66 35.22 -16.22
N ARG A 7 25.03 34.86 -17.46
CA ARG A 7 24.54 35.52 -18.69
C ARG A 7 23.02 35.37 -18.85
N ASN A 8 22.49 34.15 -18.71
CA ASN A 8 21.05 33.91 -18.80
C ASN A 8 20.28 34.67 -17.72
N LYS A 9 20.79 34.70 -16.49
CA LYS A 9 20.19 35.46 -15.40
C LYS A 9 20.15 36.96 -15.71
N ALA A 10 21.25 37.53 -16.20
CA ALA A 10 21.32 38.95 -16.58
C ALA A 10 20.37 39.28 -17.74
N TRP A 11 20.29 38.40 -18.75
CA TRP A 11 19.35 38.56 -19.85
C TRP A 11 17.89 38.54 -19.38
N GLU A 12 17.54 37.61 -18.47
CA GLU A 12 16.19 37.54 -17.89
C GLU A 12 15.84 38.77 -17.08
N ASP A 13 16.80 39.30 -16.30
CA ASP A 13 16.59 40.51 -15.51
C ASP A 13 16.37 41.75 -16.40
N ALA A 14 16.96 41.78 -17.59
CA ALA A 14 16.76 42.86 -18.57
C ALA A 14 15.47 42.70 -19.39
N ASN A 15 15.10 41.47 -19.79
CA ASN A 15 14.05 41.24 -20.80
C ASN A 15 12.72 40.73 -20.24
N LEU A 16 12.70 40.07 -19.08
CA LEU A 16 11.49 39.49 -18.48
C LEU A 16 10.99 40.33 -17.30
N THR A 17 10.62 41.57 -17.61
CA THR A 17 10.13 42.57 -16.65
C THR A 17 8.62 42.85 -16.84
N GLY A 18 8.02 43.64 -15.95
CA GLY A 18 6.60 43.98 -16.01
C GLY A 18 5.69 42.75 -15.96
N ALA A 19 4.79 42.62 -16.94
CA ALA A 19 3.85 41.50 -17.07
C ALA A 19 4.52 40.13 -17.26
N LEU A 20 5.78 40.08 -17.71
CA LEU A 20 6.53 38.82 -17.90
C LEU A 20 7.28 38.35 -16.65
N THR A 21 7.19 39.09 -15.54
CA THR A 21 7.84 38.72 -14.27
C THR A 21 7.47 37.31 -13.78
N PRO A 22 6.21 36.83 -13.88
CA PRO A 22 5.85 35.47 -13.50
C PRO A 22 6.64 34.41 -14.28
N VAL A 23 6.85 34.62 -15.59
CA VAL A 23 7.63 33.71 -16.45
C VAL A 23 9.08 33.62 -15.96
N ARG A 24 9.69 34.75 -15.61
CA ARG A 24 11.03 34.80 -15.01
C ARG A 24 11.10 33.99 -13.71
N VAL A 25 10.09 34.11 -12.84
CA VAL A 25 10.03 33.36 -11.57
C VAL A 25 9.92 31.85 -11.84
N VAL A 26 8.99 31.43 -12.70
CA VAL A 26 8.83 30.02 -13.08
C VAL A 26 10.14 29.46 -13.63
N LEU A 27 10.77 30.14 -14.59
CA LEU A 27 12.06 29.74 -15.14
C LEU A 27 13.11 29.58 -14.03
N ARG A 28 13.23 30.55 -13.11
CA ARG A 28 14.20 30.46 -12.00
C ARG A 28 13.94 29.26 -11.11
N ILE A 29 12.68 29.02 -10.73
CA ILE A 29 12.27 27.86 -9.92
C ILE A 29 12.64 26.55 -10.63
N PHE A 30 12.24 26.37 -11.89
CA PHE A 30 12.52 25.13 -12.63
C PHE A 30 13.99 24.96 -13.06
N SER A 31 14.82 25.99 -12.95
CA SER A 31 16.28 25.83 -13.11
C SER A 31 17.02 25.62 -11.80
N SER A 32 16.35 25.70 -10.65
CA SER A 32 17.01 25.72 -9.35
C SER A 32 17.35 24.31 -8.86
N ILE A 33 18.55 24.17 -8.25
CA ILE A 33 18.98 22.94 -7.58
C ILE A 33 18.07 22.60 -6.39
N PRO A 34 17.67 23.56 -5.52
CA PRO A 34 16.74 23.27 -4.42
C PRO A 34 15.42 22.65 -4.89
N THR A 35 14.83 23.15 -5.98
CA THR A 35 13.59 22.57 -6.54
C THR A 35 13.81 21.11 -6.96
N ALA A 36 14.93 20.80 -7.61
CA ALA A 36 15.27 19.42 -7.98
C ALA A 36 15.38 18.51 -6.76
N VAL A 37 16.06 18.97 -5.70
CA VAL A 37 16.21 18.23 -4.44
C VAL A 37 14.87 18.02 -3.75
N VAL A 38 14.01 19.04 -3.69
CA VAL A 38 12.67 18.93 -3.09
C VAL A 38 11.80 17.94 -3.86
N LEU A 39 11.80 17.99 -5.20
CA LEU A 39 11.05 17.03 -6.03
C LEU A 39 11.57 15.60 -5.86
N LEU A 40 12.89 15.41 -5.80
CA LEU A 40 13.51 14.10 -5.58
C LEU A 40 13.18 13.55 -4.18
N LEU A 41 13.24 14.40 -3.15
CA LEU A 41 12.84 14.02 -1.79
C LEU A 41 11.36 13.65 -1.74
N PHE A 42 10.49 14.41 -2.41
CA PHE A 42 9.07 14.07 -2.49
C PHE A 42 8.86 12.70 -3.15
N VAL A 43 9.50 12.44 -4.30
CA VAL A 43 9.41 11.15 -5.00
C VAL A 43 9.92 10.02 -4.11
N SER A 44 11.04 10.21 -3.41
CA SER A 44 11.60 9.21 -2.50
C SER A 44 10.68 8.94 -1.30
N LEU A 45 10.13 9.98 -0.69
CA LEU A 45 9.18 9.85 0.43
C LEU A 45 7.89 9.17 -0.03
N TYR A 46 7.35 9.56 -1.19
CA TYR A 46 6.15 8.98 -1.78
C TYR A 46 6.34 7.47 -2.02
N ALA A 47 7.46 7.07 -2.63
CA ALA A 47 7.78 5.66 -2.83
C ALA A 47 7.97 4.90 -1.50
N THR A 48 8.54 5.56 -0.49
CA THR A 48 8.66 4.99 0.85
C THR A 48 7.30 4.73 1.48
N LEU A 49 6.32 5.63 1.31
CA LEU A 49 4.96 5.50 1.84
C LEU A 49 4.18 4.32 1.23
N ALA A 50 4.50 3.94 0.00
CA ALA A 50 3.91 2.77 -0.66
C ALA A 50 4.35 1.44 -0.02
N SER A 51 5.59 1.39 0.48
CA SER A 51 6.27 0.15 0.90
C SER A 51 6.42 0.01 2.42
N VAL A 52 6.49 1.12 3.16
CA VAL A 52 6.70 1.12 4.61
C VAL A 52 5.36 1.22 5.32
N PRO A 53 5.00 0.25 6.19
CA PRO A 53 3.86 0.35 7.07
C PRO A 53 3.78 1.66 7.84
N VAL A 54 2.59 2.27 7.88
CA VAL A 54 2.35 3.55 8.53
C VAL A 54 2.59 3.46 10.04
N GLY A 55 2.36 2.30 10.65
CA GLY A 55 2.75 2.04 12.04
C GLY A 55 4.26 2.16 12.28
N MET A 56 5.11 1.76 11.33
CA MET A 56 6.56 1.95 11.46
C MET A 56 6.97 3.41 11.33
N ILE A 57 6.29 4.19 10.48
CA ILE A 57 6.52 5.63 10.37
C ILE A 57 6.11 6.34 11.67
N ALA A 58 4.96 5.98 12.23
CA ALA A 58 4.49 6.51 13.51
C ALA A 58 5.41 6.15 14.69
N ARG A 59 6.28 5.14 14.54
CA ARG A 59 7.29 4.76 15.53
C ARG A 59 8.55 5.64 15.48
N ILE A 60 8.78 6.42 14.41
CA ILE A 60 9.97 7.27 14.27
C ILE A 60 10.18 8.22 15.47
N PRO A 61 9.17 8.93 15.99
CA PRO A 61 9.34 9.78 17.18
C PRO A 61 9.84 9.01 18.41
N THR A 62 9.32 7.79 18.65
CA THR A 62 9.81 6.91 19.73
C THR A 62 11.30 6.60 19.53
N LEU A 63 11.70 6.20 18.31
CA LEU A 63 13.11 5.92 18.00
C LEU A 63 14.02 7.14 18.17
N LEU A 64 13.54 8.34 17.80
CA LEU A 64 14.27 9.58 17.98
C LEU A 64 14.45 9.92 19.47
N ILE A 65 13.44 9.71 20.30
CA ILE A 65 13.52 9.90 21.76
C ILE A 65 14.49 8.88 22.37
N ASP A 66 14.37 7.60 22.02
CA ASP A 66 15.27 6.54 22.49
C ASP A 66 16.73 6.88 22.15
N THR A 67 16.97 7.32 20.90
CA THR A 67 18.30 7.72 20.42
C THR A 67 18.79 8.98 21.11
N ALA A 68 17.95 10.00 21.27
CA ALA A 68 18.31 11.24 21.95
C ALA A 68 18.66 10.98 23.42
N PHE A 69 17.90 10.12 24.10
CA PHE A 69 18.15 9.75 25.49
C PHE A 69 19.48 8.97 25.63
N TYR A 70 19.75 8.05 24.70
CA TYR A 70 21.04 7.37 24.64
C TYR A 70 22.22 8.33 24.40
N LEU A 71 22.09 9.27 23.45
CA LEU A 71 23.13 10.27 23.17
C LEU A 71 23.35 11.22 24.35
N LEU A 72 22.29 11.59 25.07
CA LEU A 72 22.36 12.39 26.28
C LEU A 72 23.10 11.63 27.39
N LEU A 73 22.79 10.34 27.57
CA LEU A 73 23.48 9.48 28.54
C LEU A 73 24.98 9.34 28.20
N LEU A 74 25.35 9.27 26.92
CA LEU A 74 26.75 9.29 26.48
C LEU A 74 27.42 10.64 26.76
N ALA A 75 26.74 11.75 26.48
CA ALA A 75 27.31 13.08 26.63
C ALA A 75 27.62 13.44 28.09
N ILE A 76 26.77 13.02 29.04
CA ILE A 76 26.89 13.36 30.47
C ILE A 76 28.26 13.01 31.09
N PRO A 77 28.80 11.78 30.96
CA PRO A 77 30.13 11.46 31.49
C PRO A 77 31.27 11.84 30.55
N ILE A 78 31.07 11.78 29.23
CA ILE A 78 32.15 12.02 28.25
C ILE A 78 32.56 13.49 28.23
N LEU A 79 31.61 14.44 28.18
CA LEU A 79 31.94 15.86 28.07
C LEU A 79 32.74 16.40 29.28
N PRO A 80 32.36 16.13 30.54
CA PRO A 80 33.16 16.50 31.70
C PRO A 80 34.52 15.80 31.71
N ALA A 81 34.58 14.49 31.41
CA ALA A 81 35.84 13.76 31.38
C ALA A 81 36.82 14.35 30.35
N LEU A 82 36.33 14.69 29.15
CA LEU A 82 37.11 15.38 28.13
C LEU A 82 37.57 16.76 28.59
N TYR A 83 36.70 17.54 29.22
CA TYR A 83 37.04 18.86 29.76
C TYR A 83 38.17 18.77 30.81
N PHE A 84 38.02 17.89 31.81
CA PHE A 84 39.02 17.72 32.87
C PHE A 84 40.33 17.11 32.35
N THR A 85 40.26 16.12 31.46
CA THR A 85 41.45 15.51 30.82
C THR A 85 42.21 16.54 30.00
N ARG A 86 41.50 17.35 29.20
CA ARG A 86 42.11 18.41 28.40
C ARG A 86 42.83 19.42 29.29
N LYS A 87 42.22 19.80 30.41
CA LYS A 87 42.80 20.72 31.39
C LYS A 87 44.04 20.12 32.08
N ALA A 88 44.00 18.84 32.46
CA ALA A 88 45.12 18.14 33.09
C ALA A 88 46.30 17.91 32.13
N MET A 89 46.03 17.74 30.83
CA MET A 89 47.03 17.42 29.79
C MET A 89 47.54 18.67 29.05
N LEU A 90 47.32 19.88 29.56
CA LEU A 90 47.74 21.14 28.90
C LEU A 90 49.26 21.22 28.68
N THR A 91 50.05 20.60 29.57
CA THR A 91 51.53 20.61 29.52
C THR A 91 52.12 19.49 28.66
N LYS A 92 51.28 18.57 28.15
CA LYS A 92 51.73 17.40 27.38
C LYS A 92 51.69 17.68 25.87
N PRO A 93 52.55 17.00 25.07
CA PRO A 93 52.55 17.18 23.62
C PRO A 93 51.22 16.75 22.99
N ALA A 94 50.85 17.39 21.87
CA ALA A 94 49.54 17.22 21.23
C ALA A 94 49.16 15.75 20.90
N PRO A 95 50.08 14.89 20.39
CA PRO A 95 49.75 13.49 20.11
C PRO A 95 49.38 12.69 21.37
N MET A 96 50.07 12.93 22.49
CA MET A 96 49.79 12.24 23.75
C MET A 96 48.45 12.69 24.32
N ARG A 97 48.14 13.99 24.25
CA ARG A 97 46.83 14.53 24.65
C ARG A 97 45.70 13.92 23.82
N PHE A 98 45.87 13.82 22.50
CA PHE A 98 44.90 13.18 21.62
C PHE A 98 44.67 11.71 21.99
N LEU A 99 45.75 10.93 22.15
CA LEU A 99 45.66 9.51 22.50
C LEU A 99 44.91 9.29 23.81
N VAL A 100 45.25 10.04 24.86
CA VAL A 100 44.60 9.92 26.17
C VAL A 100 43.11 10.32 26.09
N MET A 101 42.77 11.43 25.44
CA MET A 101 41.37 11.83 25.27
C MET A 101 40.58 10.80 24.46
N PHE A 102 41.17 10.23 23.41
CA PHE A 102 40.55 9.19 22.59
C PHE A 102 40.27 7.93 23.41
N LEU A 103 41.28 7.41 24.13
CA LEU A 103 41.13 6.23 24.97
C LEU A 103 40.07 6.42 26.06
N ILE A 104 40.06 7.57 26.75
CA ILE A 104 39.05 7.90 27.76
C ILE A 104 37.65 7.95 27.13
N THR A 105 37.51 8.57 25.95
CA THR A 105 36.22 8.63 25.23
C THR A 105 35.70 7.24 24.89
N VAL A 106 36.56 6.37 24.34
CA VAL A 106 36.20 5.00 23.97
C VAL A 106 35.81 4.19 25.21
N LEU A 107 36.60 4.24 26.27
CA LEU A 107 36.31 3.50 27.51
C LEU A 107 35.00 3.95 28.15
N LEU A 108 34.75 5.26 28.23
CA LEU A 108 33.50 5.80 28.76
C LEU A 108 32.31 5.46 27.87
N ALA A 109 32.46 5.54 26.54
CA ALA A 109 31.40 5.16 25.61
C ALA A 109 31.01 3.69 25.76
N ILE A 110 31.99 2.78 25.88
CA ILE A 110 31.75 1.37 26.15
C ILE A 110 31.03 1.19 27.49
N GLY A 111 31.54 1.82 28.56
CA GLY A 111 30.93 1.73 29.90
C GLY A 111 29.47 2.20 29.92
N VAL A 112 29.18 3.35 29.32
CA VAL A 112 27.81 3.87 29.18
C VAL A 112 26.94 2.94 28.35
N THR A 113 27.46 2.39 27.25
CA THR A 113 26.71 1.46 26.39
C THR A 113 26.33 0.18 27.14
N VAL A 114 27.23 -0.35 27.98
CA VAL A 114 26.96 -1.52 28.83
C VAL A 114 25.88 -1.19 29.86
N ILE A 115 26.01 -0.04 30.57
CA ILE A 115 25.01 0.42 31.54
C ILE A 115 23.64 0.62 30.87
N TRP A 116 23.62 1.25 29.69
CA TRP A 116 22.41 1.43 28.89
C TRP A 116 21.76 0.09 28.56
N ARG A 117 22.52 -0.85 27.99
CA ARG A 117 22.00 -2.14 27.53
C ARG A 117 21.48 -3.01 28.68
N MET A 118 22.14 -3.00 29.83
CA MET A 118 21.80 -3.86 30.97
C MET A 118 20.76 -3.24 31.90
N GLY A 119 20.76 -1.93 32.10
CA GLY A 119 19.89 -1.25 33.06
C GLY A 119 18.69 -0.56 32.41
N ILE A 120 18.97 0.42 31.56
CA ILE A 120 17.95 1.37 31.09
C ILE A 120 17.13 0.80 29.92
N TRP A 121 17.80 0.19 28.94
CA TRP A 121 17.18 -0.30 27.72
C TRP A 121 16.08 -1.36 27.94
N PRO A 122 16.24 -2.35 28.83
CA PRO A 122 15.18 -3.33 29.08
C PRO A 122 13.88 -2.71 29.62
N SER A 123 13.97 -1.60 30.36
CA SER A 123 12.79 -0.90 30.89
C SER A 123 12.17 0.06 29.87
N LEU A 124 12.99 0.61 28.97
CA LEU A 124 12.53 1.54 27.92
C LEU A 124 11.95 0.80 26.70
N LYS A 125 12.57 -0.32 26.31
CA LYS A 125 12.20 -1.06 25.10
C LYS A 125 10.76 -1.56 25.19
N TYR A 126 9.96 -1.21 24.19
CA TYR A 126 8.60 -1.69 24.09
C TYR A 126 8.52 -3.20 23.81
N HIS A 127 7.70 -3.90 24.58
CA HIS A 127 7.41 -5.32 24.45
C HIS A 127 5.95 -5.53 23.98
N THR A 128 5.78 -6.16 22.81
CA THR A 128 4.45 -6.36 22.20
C THR A 128 3.60 -7.42 22.91
N SER A 129 4.22 -8.31 23.69
CA SER A 129 3.53 -9.44 24.33
C SER A 129 2.70 -9.03 25.55
N ASP A 130 3.22 -8.10 26.34
CA ASP A 130 2.62 -7.61 27.58
C ASP A 130 2.28 -6.11 27.50
N GLY A 131 2.79 -5.41 26.48
CA GLY A 131 2.58 -3.99 26.32
C GLY A 131 3.43 -3.11 27.23
N SER A 132 4.47 -3.66 27.85
CA SER A 132 5.36 -2.91 28.73
C SER A 132 6.37 -2.08 27.92
N GLY A 133 6.99 -1.09 28.58
CA GLY A 133 7.98 -0.19 27.98
C GLY A 133 7.38 1.08 27.35
N PHE A 134 8.23 1.85 26.66
CA PHE A 134 7.89 3.15 26.11
C PHE A 134 7.64 3.06 24.60
N MET A 135 6.44 3.43 24.16
CA MET A 135 6.12 3.64 22.74
C MET A 135 5.05 4.71 22.58
N LEU A 136 5.40 5.79 21.86
CA LEU A 136 4.41 6.78 21.45
C LEU A 136 3.41 6.16 20.47
N PHE A 137 2.15 6.57 20.58
CA PHE A 137 1.05 6.13 19.71
C PHE A 137 0.86 4.60 19.65
N ARG A 138 1.07 3.91 20.77
CA ARG A 138 1.04 2.44 20.86
C ARG A 138 -0.07 1.78 20.04
N GLY A 139 -1.33 2.12 20.33
CA GLY A 139 -2.48 1.50 19.68
C GLY A 139 -2.50 1.71 18.16
N PHE A 140 -2.05 2.88 17.68
CA PHE A 140 -1.94 3.15 16.25
C PHE A 140 -0.81 2.33 15.60
N VAL A 141 0.36 2.28 16.24
CA VAL A 141 1.51 1.50 15.74
C VAL A 141 1.17 0.02 15.66
N GLU A 142 0.51 -0.54 16.68
CA GLU A 142 0.11 -1.95 16.69
C GLU A 142 -0.96 -2.27 15.66
N LYS A 143 -1.99 -1.42 15.54
CA LYS A 143 -3.07 -1.56 14.55
C LYS A 143 -2.55 -1.51 13.12
N TYR A 144 -1.59 -0.63 12.82
CA TYR A 144 -1.09 -0.39 11.47
C TYR A 144 0.35 -0.89 11.25
N LYS A 145 0.80 -1.89 12.02
CA LYS A 145 2.18 -2.41 11.96
C LYS A 145 2.55 -3.03 10.61
N SER A 146 1.55 -3.53 9.87
CA SER A 146 1.68 -4.19 8.57
C SER A 146 0.90 -3.47 7.45
N THR A 147 0.29 -2.33 7.75
CA THR A 147 -0.57 -1.59 6.81
C THR A 147 0.23 -0.45 6.18
N THR A 148 0.48 -0.52 4.88
CA THR A 148 1.09 0.58 4.11
C THR A 148 0.08 1.68 3.83
N MET A 149 0.56 2.88 3.44
CA MET A 149 -0.31 4.05 3.24
C MET A 149 -1.44 3.74 2.23
N ARG A 150 -1.11 3.11 1.11
CA ARG A 150 -2.08 2.73 0.05
C ARG A 150 -3.22 1.82 0.51
N ARG A 151 -3.06 1.11 1.64
CA ARG A 151 -4.08 0.19 2.19
C ARG A 151 -5.00 0.84 3.22
N LEU A 152 -4.80 2.12 3.53
CA LEU A 152 -5.68 2.83 4.46
C LEU A 152 -7.10 2.97 3.86
N PRO A 153 -8.17 2.96 4.68
CA PRO A 153 -9.56 2.96 4.23
C PRO A 153 -9.97 4.08 3.27
N PHE A 154 -9.25 5.21 3.24
CA PHE A 154 -9.54 6.34 2.36
C PHE A 154 -8.75 6.31 1.04
N MET A 155 -7.76 5.43 0.92
CA MET A 155 -6.96 5.27 -0.29
C MET A 155 -7.32 3.98 -1.03
N GLU A 156 -7.31 2.84 -0.33
CA GLU A 156 -7.61 1.51 -0.89
C GLU A 156 -7.15 1.30 -2.35
N MET A 157 -5.85 1.50 -2.60
CA MET A 157 -5.26 1.39 -3.94
C MET A 157 -4.34 0.17 -4.05
N THR A 158 -4.33 -0.45 -5.23
CA THR A 158 -3.27 -1.41 -5.57
C THR A 158 -1.89 -0.74 -5.53
N GLU A 159 -0.85 -1.55 -5.53
CA GLU A 159 0.52 -1.01 -5.59
C GLU A 159 0.75 -0.23 -6.89
N LEU A 160 0.28 -0.78 -8.01
CA LEU A 160 0.40 -0.16 -9.31
C LEU A 160 -0.40 1.14 -9.37
N GLU A 161 -1.66 1.13 -8.93
CA GLU A 161 -2.51 2.31 -8.84
C GLU A 161 -1.88 3.42 -8.00
N PHE A 162 -1.30 3.09 -6.85
CA PHE A 162 -0.66 4.07 -5.98
C PHE A 162 0.56 4.72 -6.65
N TYR A 163 1.38 3.95 -7.37
CA TYR A 163 2.51 4.50 -8.14
C TYR A 163 2.07 5.25 -9.41
N ALA A 164 0.94 4.83 -9.99
CA ALA A 164 0.28 5.46 -11.12
C ALA A 164 -0.57 6.68 -10.72
N TRP A 165 -0.71 6.97 -9.42
CA TRP A 165 -1.54 8.07 -8.97
C TRP A 165 -0.97 9.42 -9.41
N TRP A 166 -1.86 10.38 -9.65
CA TRP A 166 -1.50 11.67 -10.24
C TRP A 166 -0.42 12.45 -9.47
N PRO A 167 -0.32 12.41 -8.12
CA PRO A 167 0.72 13.17 -7.41
C PRO A 167 2.13 12.70 -7.76
N MET A 168 2.33 11.38 -7.85
CA MET A 168 3.60 10.78 -8.23
C MET A 168 3.95 11.11 -9.68
N ARG A 169 2.98 10.94 -10.60
CA ARG A 169 3.16 11.31 -12.01
C ARG A 169 3.51 12.78 -12.18
N LEU A 170 2.80 13.66 -11.48
CA LEU A 170 3.06 15.10 -11.51
C LEU A 170 4.47 15.41 -11.02
N ALA A 171 4.89 14.85 -9.89
CA ALA A 171 6.22 15.08 -9.35
C ALA A 171 7.33 14.60 -10.31
N LEU A 172 7.17 13.44 -10.95
CA LEU A 172 8.10 12.93 -11.97
C LEU A 172 8.15 13.85 -13.19
N VAL A 173 7.00 14.31 -13.71
CA VAL A 173 6.94 15.25 -14.83
C VAL A 173 7.61 16.57 -14.48
N LEU A 174 7.31 17.14 -13.30
CA LEU A 174 7.93 18.37 -12.81
C LEU A 174 9.45 18.21 -12.62
N PHE A 175 9.90 17.05 -12.16
CA PHE A 175 11.31 16.73 -12.01
C PHE A 175 12.02 16.65 -13.37
N VAL A 176 11.41 15.99 -14.36
CA VAL A 176 11.91 15.93 -15.73
C VAL A 176 11.99 17.33 -16.34
N ILE A 177 10.93 18.15 -16.22
CA ILE A 177 10.91 19.53 -16.70
C ILE A 177 12.02 20.34 -16.02
N ASN A 178 12.19 20.21 -14.70
CA ASN A 178 13.26 20.88 -13.97
C ASN A 178 14.64 20.48 -14.52
N MET A 179 14.89 19.18 -14.70
CA MET A 179 16.14 18.67 -15.24
C MET A 179 16.41 19.19 -16.65
N ILE A 180 15.41 19.19 -17.54
CA ILE A 180 15.53 19.73 -18.91
C ILE A 180 15.87 21.22 -18.86
N VAL A 181 15.10 22.02 -18.11
CA VAL A 181 15.30 23.48 -18.00
C VAL A 181 16.66 23.81 -17.38
N ALA A 182 17.06 23.10 -16.32
CA ALA A 182 18.36 23.25 -15.69
C ALA A 182 19.50 22.91 -16.64
N THR A 183 19.39 21.81 -17.41
CA THR A 183 20.38 21.39 -18.40
C THR A 183 20.57 22.46 -19.48
N ILE A 184 19.47 22.87 -20.11
CA ILE A 184 19.48 23.86 -21.20
C ILE A 184 20.03 25.20 -20.71
N ARG A 185 19.66 25.66 -19.50
CA ARG A 185 20.01 27.00 -19.02
C ARG A 185 21.33 27.09 -18.27
N ARG A 186 21.80 26.03 -17.61
CA ARG A 186 22.99 26.10 -16.75
C ARG A 186 24.23 25.45 -17.34
N ILE A 187 24.07 24.45 -18.20
CA ILE A 187 25.20 23.65 -18.70
C ILE A 187 25.54 24.10 -20.12
N GLU A 188 26.81 24.38 -20.39
CA GLU A 188 27.30 24.70 -21.73
C GLU A 188 27.52 23.39 -22.51
N PHE A 189 27.12 23.33 -23.78
CA PHE A 189 27.31 22.18 -24.67
C PHE A 189 28.77 22.12 -25.16
N ASN A 190 29.68 21.82 -24.24
CA ASN A 190 31.11 21.67 -24.49
C ASN A 190 31.54 20.25 -24.12
N PHE A 191 32.58 19.72 -24.77
CA PHE A 191 33.08 18.36 -24.54
C PHE A 191 33.35 18.05 -23.06
N LYS A 192 33.88 19.02 -22.32
CA LYS A 192 34.15 18.92 -20.86
C LYS A 192 32.90 18.64 -20.02
N ASN A 193 31.71 19.01 -20.51
CA ASN A 193 30.44 18.84 -19.81
C ASN A 193 29.64 17.63 -20.32
N LEU A 194 30.14 16.85 -21.29
CA LEU A 194 29.42 15.71 -21.86
C LEU A 194 29.03 14.68 -20.80
N GLY A 195 29.85 14.47 -19.77
CA GLY A 195 29.51 13.55 -18.68
C GLY A 195 28.28 13.97 -17.88
N VAL A 196 28.11 15.26 -17.57
CA VAL A 196 26.90 15.73 -16.85
C VAL A 196 25.70 15.70 -17.78
N LEU A 197 25.89 16.07 -19.06
CA LEU A 197 24.85 16.02 -20.08
C LEU A 197 24.33 14.59 -20.29
N SER A 198 25.21 13.59 -20.33
CA SER A 198 24.81 12.19 -20.48
C SER A 198 24.04 11.68 -19.25
N VAL A 199 24.47 12.03 -18.03
CA VAL A 199 23.74 11.69 -16.80
C VAL A 199 22.32 12.29 -16.82
N HIS A 200 22.20 13.58 -17.11
CA HIS A 200 20.89 14.24 -17.17
C HIS A 200 20.00 13.64 -18.26
N THR A 201 20.57 13.32 -19.42
CA THR A 201 19.86 12.67 -20.53
C THR A 201 19.37 11.28 -20.12
N GLY A 202 20.22 10.47 -19.49
CA GLY A 202 19.85 9.15 -18.99
C GLY A 202 18.73 9.20 -17.96
N ILE A 203 18.80 10.13 -16.99
CA ILE A 203 17.74 10.34 -15.99
C ILE A 203 16.41 10.70 -16.66
N VAL A 204 16.42 11.62 -17.63
CA VAL A 204 15.21 12.03 -18.37
C VAL A 204 14.61 10.87 -19.16
N ILE A 205 15.45 10.09 -19.87
CA ILE A 205 15.00 8.92 -20.64
C ILE A 205 14.38 7.88 -19.72
N ILE A 206 15.02 7.55 -18.59
CA ILE A 206 14.51 6.58 -17.63
C ILE A 206 13.18 7.07 -17.05
N ALA A 207 13.09 8.33 -16.62
CA ALA A 207 11.86 8.87 -16.03
C ALA A 207 10.68 8.89 -17.01
N LEU A 208 10.91 9.32 -18.26
CA LEU A 208 9.89 9.28 -19.31
C LEU A 208 9.51 7.85 -19.69
N GLY A 209 10.51 6.95 -19.78
CA GLY A 209 10.31 5.53 -20.02
C GLY A 209 9.48 4.88 -18.91
N SER A 210 9.68 5.24 -17.64
CA SER A 210 8.87 4.78 -16.53
C SER A 210 7.43 5.27 -16.60
N ILE A 211 7.20 6.55 -16.94
CA ILE A 211 5.84 7.10 -17.14
C ILE A 211 5.13 6.36 -18.29
N PHE A 212 5.84 6.14 -19.40
CA PHE A 212 5.31 5.40 -20.54
C PHE A 212 5.00 3.95 -20.16
N TYR A 213 5.96 3.26 -19.56
CA TYR A 213 5.81 1.87 -19.12
C TYR A 213 4.61 1.69 -18.19
N GLN A 214 4.46 2.54 -17.16
CA GLN A 214 3.34 2.46 -16.23
C GLN A 214 1.96 2.65 -16.88
N ARG A 215 1.88 3.36 -18.01
CA ARG A 215 0.61 3.58 -18.72
C ARG A 215 0.21 2.38 -19.58
N PHE A 216 1.18 1.66 -20.12
CA PHE A 216 0.94 0.54 -21.04
C PHE A 216 1.15 -0.82 -20.40
N LYS A 217 1.65 -0.87 -19.16
CA LYS A 217 1.75 -2.10 -18.40
C LYS A 217 0.35 -2.62 -18.11
N LEU A 218 0.10 -3.83 -18.57
CA LEU A 218 -1.06 -4.63 -18.21
C LEU A 218 -0.54 -5.77 -17.33
N GLU A 219 -1.18 -6.00 -16.18
CA GLU A 219 -0.89 -7.11 -15.29
C GLU A 219 -2.10 -8.01 -15.20
N GLY A 220 -1.89 -9.32 -15.26
CA GLY A 220 -2.96 -10.28 -15.13
C GLY A 220 -2.50 -11.68 -15.54
N ASP A 221 -3.40 -12.62 -15.37
CA ASP A 221 -3.16 -14.03 -15.64
C ASP A 221 -3.87 -14.44 -16.93
N THR A 222 -3.24 -15.28 -17.75
CA THR A 222 -3.92 -15.87 -18.91
C THR A 222 -4.02 -17.36 -18.66
N LEU A 223 -5.25 -17.88 -18.59
CA LEU A 223 -5.46 -19.33 -18.56
C LEU A 223 -5.12 -19.91 -19.93
N LEU A 224 -4.06 -20.71 -20.00
CA LEU A 224 -3.67 -21.42 -21.21
C LEU A 224 -4.24 -22.84 -21.17
N PRO A 225 -5.36 -23.14 -21.84
CA PRO A 225 -5.87 -24.50 -21.91
C PRO A 225 -4.87 -25.38 -22.66
N ALA A 226 -4.55 -26.55 -22.12
CA ALA A 226 -3.83 -27.56 -22.88
C ALA A 226 -4.80 -28.20 -23.89
N GLY A 227 -4.37 -28.36 -25.14
CA GLY A 227 -5.11 -29.16 -26.11
C GLY A 227 -4.94 -30.65 -25.81
N ALA A 228 -5.83 -31.48 -26.36
CA ALA A 228 -5.71 -32.92 -26.21
C ALA A 228 -4.43 -33.44 -26.89
N GLN A 229 -3.80 -34.45 -26.28
CA GLN A 229 -2.76 -35.28 -26.92
C GLN A 229 -1.52 -34.50 -27.43
N GLY A 230 -1.08 -33.49 -26.68
CA GLY A 230 0.13 -32.74 -27.02
C GLY A 230 -0.05 -31.67 -28.10
N VAL A 231 -1.30 -31.40 -28.50
CA VAL A 231 -1.61 -30.26 -29.38
C VAL A 231 -1.74 -28.99 -28.51
N PRO A 232 -1.18 -27.84 -28.92
CA PRO A 232 -1.42 -26.58 -28.25
C PRO A 232 -2.92 -26.25 -28.20
N GLY A 233 -3.39 -25.70 -27.08
CA GLY A 233 -4.78 -25.26 -26.97
C GLY A 233 -5.11 -24.04 -27.84
N ALA A 234 -6.39 -23.66 -27.87
CA ALA A 234 -6.85 -22.51 -28.64
C ALA A 234 -6.17 -21.20 -28.18
N ALA A 235 -5.87 -20.32 -29.14
CA ALA A 235 -5.28 -19.02 -28.88
C ALA A 235 -6.18 -18.20 -27.95
N GLN A 236 -5.61 -17.73 -26.85
CA GLN A 236 -6.32 -16.88 -25.89
C GLN A 236 -6.29 -15.43 -26.34
N ARG A 237 -7.45 -14.80 -26.35
CA ARG A 237 -7.63 -13.37 -26.70
C ARG A 237 -8.04 -12.51 -25.50
N ALA A 238 -8.20 -13.14 -24.34
CA ALA A 238 -8.53 -12.50 -23.10
C ALA A 238 -7.48 -12.89 -22.04
N PHE A 239 -7.24 -11.98 -21.10
CA PHE A 239 -6.48 -12.24 -19.89
C PHE A 239 -7.31 -11.76 -18.70
N TYR A 240 -7.12 -12.39 -17.55
CA TYR A 240 -7.76 -12.05 -16.30
C TYR A 240 -6.95 -10.94 -15.64
N ASP A 241 -7.52 -9.74 -15.62
CA ASP A 241 -6.92 -8.64 -14.89
C ASP A 241 -6.88 -8.99 -13.40
N ARG A 242 -5.73 -8.74 -12.76
CA ARG A 242 -5.55 -8.95 -11.33
C ARG A 242 -6.18 -7.83 -10.51
N GLU A 243 -6.31 -6.64 -11.09
CA GLU A 243 -6.77 -5.44 -10.39
C GLU A 243 -8.30 -5.33 -10.43
N ASP A 244 -8.92 -5.72 -11.55
CA ASP A 244 -10.37 -5.63 -11.73
C ASP A 244 -11.07 -6.94 -11.34
N VAL A 245 -11.74 -6.92 -10.19
CA VAL A 245 -12.56 -8.04 -9.71
C VAL A 245 -13.82 -8.15 -10.57
N ALA A 246 -14.20 -9.38 -10.93
CA ALA A 246 -15.44 -9.65 -11.63
C ALA A 246 -16.22 -10.79 -10.97
N LEU A 247 -17.54 -10.66 -10.96
CA LEU A 247 -18.47 -11.70 -10.57
C LEU A 247 -18.78 -12.58 -11.79
N TYR A 248 -18.55 -13.88 -11.65
CA TYR A 248 -18.95 -14.87 -12.65
C TYR A 248 -20.28 -15.49 -12.23
N ILE A 249 -21.26 -15.43 -13.11
CA ILE A 249 -22.62 -15.88 -12.83
C ILE A 249 -23.02 -16.85 -13.93
N ALA A 250 -23.54 -18.00 -13.56
CA ALA A 250 -24.14 -18.91 -14.52
C ALA A 250 -25.57 -19.22 -14.12
N GLN A 251 -26.44 -19.29 -15.13
CA GLN A 251 -27.81 -19.74 -14.98
C GLN A 251 -28.05 -20.91 -15.95
N ALA A 252 -28.45 -22.06 -15.39
CA ALA A 252 -28.80 -23.22 -16.19
C ALA A 252 -30.26 -23.12 -16.65
N HIS A 253 -30.46 -22.86 -17.94
CA HIS A 253 -31.80 -22.70 -18.52
C HIS A 253 -32.48 -24.04 -18.86
N THR A 254 -31.75 -25.16 -18.90
CA THR A 254 -32.34 -26.49 -19.15
C THR A 254 -31.61 -27.60 -18.36
N PRO A 255 -32.26 -28.75 -18.08
CA PRO A 255 -31.68 -29.84 -17.29
C PRO A 255 -30.39 -30.45 -17.86
N ASN A 256 -30.17 -30.29 -19.17
CA ASN A 256 -29.01 -30.85 -19.88
C ASN A 256 -28.08 -29.76 -20.44
N ALA A 257 -28.38 -28.48 -20.22
CA ALA A 257 -27.53 -27.40 -20.71
C ALA A 257 -26.30 -27.25 -19.81
N GLN A 258 -25.14 -27.17 -20.45
CA GLN A 258 -23.94 -26.70 -19.80
C GLN A 258 -24.16 -25.25 -19.31
N PRO A 259 -23.81 -24.93 -18.06
CA PRO A 259 -23.93 -23.57 -17.53
C PRO A 259 -23.11 -22.61 -18.40
N GLN A 260 -23.75 -21.52 -18.85
CA GLN A 260 -23.07 -20.44 -19.55
C GLN A 260 -22.77 -19.34 -18.55
N PHE A 261 -21.51 -18.91 -18.49
CA PHE A 261 -21.05 -17.91 -17.55
C PHE A 261 -21.13 -16.51 -18.17
N GLU A 262 -21.71 -15.60 -17.43
CA GLU A 262 -21.69 -14.16 -17.64
C GLU A 262 -20.70 -13.54 -16.64
N GLN A 263 -19.79 -12.70 -17.14
CA GLN A 263 -18.86 -11.94 -16.31
C GLN A 263 -19.43 -10.53 -16.08
N ARG A 264 -19.53 -10.12 -14.82
CA ARG A 264 -19.94 -8.77 -14.42
C ARG A 264 -18.82 -8.08 -13.66
N PRO A 265 -18.24 -6.98 -14.18
CA PRO A 265 -17.16 -6.28 -13.49
C PRO A 265 -17.67 -5.62 -12.21
N LEU A 266 -16.93 -5.78 -11.12
CA LEU A 266 -17.22 -5.20 -9.81
C LEU A 266 -16.34 -3.97 -9.59
N ASN A 267 -16.66 -2.90 -10.33
CA ASN A 267 -15.85 -1.68 -10.33
C ASN A 267 -15.85 -1.01 -8.95
N ARG A 268 -14.68 -0.65 -8.40
CA ARG A 268 -14.56 0.06 -7.10
C ARG A 268 -14.97 -0.76 -5.87
N LEU A 269 -14.80 -2.08 -5.93
CA LEU A 269 -14.84 -2.85 -4.70
C LEU A 269 -13.74 -2.40 -3.75
N PRO A 270 -14.00 -2.43 -2.43
CA PRO A 270 -12.93 -2.36 -1.45
C PRO A 270 -11.88 -3.44 -1.72
N LEU A 271 -10.62 -3.15 -1.36
CA LEU A 271 -9.51 -4.07 -1.65
C LEU A 271 -8.89 -4.68 -0.39
N TYR A 272 -8.77 -3.90 0.70
CA TYR A 272 -7.93 -4.29 1.82
C TYR A 272 -8.63 -4.28 3.17
N ASN A 273 -9.66 -3.44 3.34
CA ASN A 273 -10.35 -3.32 4.62
C ASN A 273 -11.68 -4.05 4.56
N ALA A 274 -12.15 -4.51 5.70
CA ALA A 274 -13.47 -5.12 5.83
C ALA A 274 -14.56 -4.05 5.91
N TYR A 275 -15.69 -4.28 5.24
CA TYR A 275 -16.84 -3.38 5.23
C TYR A 275 -18.13 -4.17 5.40
N GLY A 276 -19.06 -3.63 6.19
CA GLY A 276 -20.41 -4.18 6.32
C GLY A 276 -20.53 -5.56 6.97
N LEU A 277 -19.44 -6.11 7.54
CA LEU A 277 -19.46 -7.47 8.11
C LEU A 277 -20.32 -7.57 9.38
N GLU A 278 -20.49 -6.49 10.12
CA GLU A 278 -21.30 -6.46 11.34
C GLU A 278 -22.78 -6.15 11.05
N ALA A 279 -23.13 -5.82 9.80
CA ALA A 279 -24.46 -5.34 9.47
C ALA A 279 -25.52 -6.46 9.53
N GLY A 280 -26.44 -6.34 10.50
CA GLY A 280 -27.46 -7.35 10.75
C GLY A 280 -26.98 -8.52 11.62
N ILE A 281 -25.76 -8.44 12.19
CA ILE A 281 -25.27 -9.40 13.18
C ILE A 281 -25.52 -8.81 14.58
N PRO A 282 -26.24 -9.52 15.47
CA PRO A 282 -26.38 -9.10 16.87
C PRO A 282 -25.00 -8.96 17.55
N GLU A 283 -24.82 -7.95 18.41
CA GLU A 283 -23.52 -7.67 19.08
C GLU A 283 -22.98 -8.87 19.90
N ASP A 284 -23.84 -9.80 20.30
CA ASP A 284 -23.51 -10.99 21.07
C ASP A 284 -23.32 -12.27 20.24
N ALA A 285 -23.57 -12.24 18.92
CA ALA A 285 -23.44 -13.41 18.06
C ALA A 285 -21.98 -13.62 17.63
N MET A 286 -21.41 -14.76 18.01
CA MET A 286 -20.04 -15.17 17.69
C MET A 286 -19.98 -16.30 16.65
N THR A 287 -21.08 -17.04 16.41
CA THR A 287 -21.13 -18.17 15.48
C THR A 287 -22.27 -18.08 14.47
N LEU A 288 -22.17 -18.83 13.37
CA LEU A 288 -23.23 -18.90 12.37
C LEU A 288 -24.49 -19.55 12.96
N SER A 289 -24.34 -20.55 13.83
CA SER A 289 -25.47 -21.19 14.52
C SER A 289 -26.26 -20.23 15.42
N GLU A 290 -25.58 -19.31 16.11
CA GLU A 290 -26.23 -18.27 16.91
C GLU A 290 -27.02 -17.25 16.07
N ILE A 291 -26.57 -17.03 14.83
CA ILE A 291 -27.24 -16.16 13.85
C ILE A 291 -28.44 -16.89 13.22
N MET A 292 -28.29 -18.16 12.83
CA MET A 292 -29.31 -18.95 12.12
C MET A 292 -30.59 -19.21 12.94
N GLY A 293 -30.52 -19.14 14.27
CA GLY A 293 -31.68 -19.31 15.15
C GLY A 293 -32.44 -18.01 15.46
N ARG A 294 -31.96 -16.85 15.00
CA ARG A 294 -32.54 -15.54 15.31
C ARG A 294 -33.27 -14.99 14.09
N GLU A 295 -34.33 -14.23 14.34
CA GLU A 295 -34.99 -13.44 13.31
C GLU A 295 -34.01 -12.33 12.90
N ILE A 296 -33.22 -12.59 11.85
CA ILE A 296 -32.30 -11.60 11.29
C ILE A 296 -33.18 -10.51 10.70
N LEU A 297 -33.13 -9.33 11.32
CA LEU A 297 -33.83 -8.15 10.83
C LEU A 297 -33.33 -7.89 9.40
N ASP A 298 -34.24 -7.94 8.41
CA ASP A 298 -33.94 -7.54 7.04
C ASP A 298 -33.87 -6.01 6.93
N THR A 299 -33.06 -5.41 7.78
CA THR A 299 -32.78 -3.99 7.78
C THR A 299 -31.46 -3.75 7.06
N ASP A 300 -31.41 -2.69 6.26
CA ASP A 300 -30.16 -2.13 5.73
C ASP A 300 -29.41 -1.32 6.81
N GLU A 301 -29.90 -1.33 8.06
CA GLU A 301 -29.29 -0.63 9.19
C GLU A 301 -27.86 -1.14 9.45
N GLY A 302 -26.90 -0.21 9.50
CA GLY A 302 -25.48 -0.51 9.72
C GLY A 302 -24.68 -0.88 8.47
N ARG A 303 -25.32 -1.06 7.30
CA ARG A 303 -24.59 -1.36 6.04
C ARG A 303 -23.87 -0.12 5.52
N THR A 304 -22.54 -0.19 5.50
CA THR A 304 -21.68 0.87 4.94
C THR A 304 -21.36 0.66 3.46
N LEU A 305 -21.55 -0.55 2.94
CA LEU A 305 -21.33 -0.90 1.54
C LEU A 305 -22.67 -1.28 0.89
N ALA A 306 -22.98 -0.66 -0.25
CA ALA A 306 -24.21 -0.92 -1.01
C ALA A 306 -23.94 -0.68 -2.50
N GLN A 307 -23.09 -1.52 -3.08
CA GLN A 307 -22.69 -1.38 -4.48
C GLN A 307 -23.55 -2.25 -5.38
N SER A 308 -24.29 -1.64 -6.30
CA SER A 308 -25.02 -2.40 -7.32
C SER A 308 -24.05 -3.02 -8.32
N VAL A 309 -24.24 -4.30 -8.62
CA VAL A 309 -23.49 -4.99 -9.67
C VAL A 309 -24.15 -4.64 -11.02
N PRO A 310 -23.42 -4.07 -11.99
CA PRO A 310 -23.99 -3.74 -13.28
C PRO A 310 -24.50 -5.01 -13.97
N ALA A 311 -25.63 -4.92 -14.68
CA ALA A 311 -26.06 -6.01 -15.56
C ALA A 311 -24.96 -6.30 -16.59
N GLY A 312 -24.69 -7.57 -16.87
CA GLY A 312 -23.73 -7.91 -17.92
C GLY A 312 -24.30 -7.59 -19.30
N ALA A 313 -23.41 -7.57 -20.30
CA ALA A 313 -23.80 -7.36 -21.69
C ALA A 313 -24.56 -8.57 -22.28
N GLY A 314 -24.54 -9.72 -21.59
CA GLY A 314 -25.23 -10.94 -22.00
C GLY A 314 -26.69 -10.97 -21.55
N THR A 315 -27.48 -11.81 -22.22
CA THR A 315 -28.83 -12.22 -21.80
C THR A 315 -28.80 -13.58 -21.09
N LEU A 316 -27.65 -13.96 -20.52
CA LEU A 316 -27.46 -15.29 -19.93
C LEU A 316 -28.12 -15.40 -18.56
N VAL A 317 -28.16 -14.30 -17.81
CA VAL A 317 -28.88 -14.19 -16.54
C VAL A 317 -30.19 -13.44 -16.77
N ASP A 318 -31.27 -13.94 -16.19
CA ASP A 318 -32.59 -13.32 -16.32
C ASP A 318 -32.60 -11.87 -15.77
N PRO A 319 -33.32 -10.94 -16.43
CA PRO A 319 -33.27 -9.51 -16.09
C PRO A 319 -33.95 -9.17 -14.75
N ASP A 320 -34.73 -10.09 -14.16
CA ASP A 320 -35.32 -9.95 -12.84
C ASP A 320 -34.34 -10.31 -11.71
N ILE A 321 -33.17 -10.87 -12.03
CA ILE A 321 -32.12 -11.18 -11.07
C ILE A 321 -31.12 -10.01 -11.03
N SER A 322 -31.08 -9.35 -9.87
CA SER A 322 -30.12 -8.28 -9.58
C SER A 322 -29.19 -8.66 -8.43
N PHE A 323 -27.97 -8.12 -8.45
CA PHE A 323 -26.96 -8.38 -7.43
C PHE A 323 -26.50 -7.06 -6.82
N ARG A 324 -26.27 -7.08 -5.52
CA ARG A 324 -25.76 -5.96 -4.75
C ARG A 324 -24.71 -6.48 -3.78
N VAL A 325 -23.55 -5.83 -3.77
CA VAL A 325 -22.50 -6.10 -2.79
C VAL A 325 -22.83 -5.29 -1.53
N VAL A 326 -23.05 -6.01 -0.43
CA VAL A 326 -23.50 -5.45 0.86
C VAL A 326 -22.44 -5.53 1.96
N GLY A 327 -21.40 -6.32 1.72
CA GLY A 327 -20.26 -6.50 2.61
C GLY A 327 -19.02 -6.89 1.82
N PHE A 328 -17.86 -6.74 2.44
CA PHE A 328 -16.58 -7.15 1.87
C PHE A 328 -15.65 -7.60 2.98
N ALA A 329 -15.03 -8.76 2.81
CA ALA A 329 -13.97 -9.28 3.66
C ALA A 329 -12.71 -9.49 2.81
N PRO A 330 -11.55 -8.90 3.17
CA PRO A 330 -10.30 -9.10 2.42
C PRO A 330 -9.72 -10.51 2.60
N TYR A 331 -10.15 -11.22 3.65
CA TYR A 331 -9.76 -12.58 3.96
C TYR A 331 -10.92 -13.26 4.68
N ALA A 332 -11.12 -14.55 4.40
CA ALA A 332 -12.01 -15.43 5.14
C ALA A 332 -11.26 -16.71 5.46
N SER A 333 -11.41 -17.20 6.70
CA SER A 333 -11.01 -18.54 7.09
C SER A 333 -12.22 -19.45 7.04
N LEU A 334 -12.02 -20.67 6.55
CA LEU A 334 -13.03 -21.72 6.61
C LEU A 334 -13.08 -22.27 8.04
N ASP A 335 -14.30 -22.42 8.57
CA ASP A 335 -14.57 -23.15 9.79
C ASP A 335 -15.74 -24.10 9.55
N ASP A 336 -15.63 -25.32 10.08
CA ASP A 336 -16.63 -26.36 9.90
C ASP A 336 -17.58 -26.34 11.10
N GLU A 337 -18.82 -25.91 10.86
CA GLU A 337 -19.87 -25.89 11.89
C GLU A 337 -20.99 -26.86 11.51
N TRP A 338 -21.35 -27.75 12.45
CA TRP A 338 -22.43 -28.72 12.25
C TRP A 338 -23.74 -28.18 12.84
N TYR A 339 -24.75 -28.01 11.98
CA TYR A 339 -26.09 -27.63 12.40
C TYR A 339 -27.10 -28.75 12.14
N GLN A 340 -28.03 -28.94 13.07
CA GLN A 340 -29.08 -29.95 12.93
C GLN A 340 -30.16 -29.44 11.95
N ALA A 341 -30.22 -30.03 10.76
CA ALA A 341 -31.28 -29.72 9.81
C ALA A 341 -32.66 -30.15 10.35
N PRO A 342 -33.73 -29.35 10.12
CA PRO A 342 -35.09 -29.79 10.38
C PRO A 342 -35.39 -31.09 9.64
N ALA A 343 -36.13 -31.99 10.28
CA ALA A 343 -36.56 -33.22 9.60
C ALA A 343 -37.40 -32.84 8.36
N PRO A 344 -37.15 -33.47 7.20
CA PRO A 344 -37.91 -33.17 6.00
C PRO A 344 -39.40 -33.41 6.25
N ALA A 345 -40.23 -32.43 5.89
CA ALA A 345 -41.69 -32.60 5.92
C ALA A 345 -42.06 -33.75 4.97
N GLN A 346 -42.78 -34.75 5.48
CA GLN A 346 -43.08 -35.99 4.74
C GLN A 346 -43.66 -35.69 3.34
N GLY A 347 -42.94 -36.11 2.30
CA GLY A 347 -43.44 -36.14 0.92
C GLY A 347 -43.16 -34.91 0.06
N GLN A 348 -42.54 -33.84 0.57
CA GLN A 348 -42.09 -32.73 -0.29
C GLN A 348 -40.56 -32.74 -0.43
N PRO A 349 -40.02 -32.88 -1.65
CA PRO A 349 -38.62 -32.57 -1.88
C PRO A 349 -38.42 -31.09 -1.55
N ASN A 350 -37.55 -30.81 -0.58
CA ASN A 350 -37.20 -29.46 -0.18
C ASN A 350 -36.63 -28.76 -1.44
N PRO A 351 -37.30 -27.75 -2.05
CA PRO A 351 -36.78 -27.16 -3.27
C PRO A 351 -35.52 -26.39 -2.88
N HIS A 352 -34.39 -26.99 -3.19
CA HIS A 352 -33.09 -26.51 -2.80
C HIS A 352 -32.56 -25.66 -3.96
N ARG A 353 -32.55 -24.33 -3.82
CA ARG A 353 -31.62 -23.56 -4.67
C ARG A 353 -30.25 -23.73 -4.01
N MET A 354 -29.26 -24.20 -4.74
CA MET A 354 -27.87 -24.20 -4.27
C MET A 354 -27.21 -22.97 -4.86
N VAL A 355 -26.51 -22.16 -4.06
CA VAL A 355 -25.47 -21.30 -4.61
C VAL A 355 -24.15 -21.98 -4.35
N ASP A 356 -23.52 -22.38 -5.43
CA ASP A 356 -22.22 -23.01 -5.41
C ASP A 356 -21.16 -21.93 -5.68
N LEU A 357 -20.28 -21.68 -4.70
CA LEU A 357 -19.17 -20.73 -4.86
C LEU A 357 -17.93 -21.50 -5.34
N TYR A 358 -17.43 -21.09 -6.50
CA TYR A 358 -16.20 -21.63 -7.09
C TYR A 358 -15.08 -20.60 -7.00
N TYR A 359 -13.84 -21.08 -6.84
CA TYR A 359 -12.63 -20.24 -6.90
C TYR A 359 -11.74 -20.76 -8.02
N SER A 360 -11.34 -19.86 -8.91
CA SER A 360 -10.51 -20.19 -10.07
C SER A 360 -9.11 -20.71 -9.71
N GLY A 361 -8.64 -20.46 -8.48
CA GLY A 361 -7.37 -21.00 -7.98
C GLY A 361 -7.49 -22.34 -7.23
N SER A 362 -8.68 -22.97 -7.20
CA SER A 362 -8.87 -24.28 -6.58
C SER A 362 -8.11 -25.37 -7.35
N PRO A 363 -7.41 -26.31 -6.69
CA PRO A 363 -6.86 -27.49 -7.35
C PRO A 363 -7.96 -28.40 -7.92
N THR A 364 -9.20 -28.26 -7.45
CA THR A 364 -10.41 -28.92 -7.96
C THR A 364 -11.40 -27.85 -8.46
N PRO A 365 -11.19 -27.29 -9.67
CA PRO A 365 -12.03 -26.19 -10.19
C PRO A 365 -13.48 -26.61 -10.44
N ASP A 366 -13.75 -27.92 -10.54
CA ASP A 366 -15.10 -28.48 -10.76
C ASP A 366 -15.86 -28.74 -9.46
N GLU A 367 -15.21 -28.60 -8.30
CA GLU A 367 -15.84 -28.73 -7.00
C GLU A 367 -16.05 -27.33 -6.38
N PRO A 368 -17.28 -26.99 -5.96
CA PRO A 368 -17.49 -25.72 -5.29
C PRO A 368 -16.88 -25.75 -3.90
N ILE A 369 -16.24 -24.65 -3.53
CA ILE A 369 -15.66 -24.45 -2.20
C ILE A 369 -16.74 -24.21 -1.17
N PHE A 370 -17.86 -23.60 -1.58
CA PHE A 370 -19.04 -23.49 -0.74
C PHE A 370 -20.27 -23.95 -1.51
N LYS A 371 -21.16 -24.63 -0.83
CA LYS A 371 -22.52 -24.86 -1.29
C LYS A 371 -23.45 -24.24 -0.27
N PHE A 372 -24.19 -23.23 -0.69
CA PHE A 372 -25.14 -22.56 0.18
C PHE A 372 -26.55 -23.07 -0.13
N PRO A 373 -27.18 -23.79 0.80
CA PRO A 373 -28.53 -24.28 0.62
C PRO A 373 -29.57 -23.18 0.85
N PHE A 374 -30.44 -22.95 -0.13
CA PHE A 374 -31.62 -22.10 0.02
C PHE A 374 -32.85 -22.98 0.11
N PHE A 375 -33.46 -22.98 1.29
CA PHE A 375 -34.73 -23.64 1.53
C PHE A 375 -35.86 -22.67 1.24
N VAL A 376 -36.76 -23.02 0.30
CA VAL A 376 -37.90 -22.16 -0.06
C VAL A 376 -38.79 -21.83 1.15
N ALA A 377 -38.84 -22.72 2.14
CA ALA A 377 -39.61 -22.56 3.37
C ALA A 377 -39.01 -21.59 4.40
N GLU A 378 -37.75 -21.20 4.26
CA GLU A 378 -37.03 -20.35 5.22
C GLU A 378 -36.45 -19.11 4.51
N PRO A 379 -37.27 -18.06 4.31
CA PRO A 379 -36.84 -16.84 3.64
C PRO A 379 -35.63 -16.15 4.29
N ALA A 380 -35.45 -16.33 5.61
CA ALA A 380 -34.32 -15.81 6.38
C ALA A 380 -32.96 -16.43 5.97
N ASN A 381 -32.97 -17.65 5.39
CA ASN A 381 -31.75 -18.32 4.90
C ASN A 381 -31.37 -17.89 3.48
N ARG A 382 -32.05 -16.89 2.91
CA ARG A 382 -31.67 -16.27 1.62
C ARG A 382 -30.45 -15.35 1.85
N ILE A 383 -29.30 -15.98 2.04
CA ILE A 383 -27.94 -15.47 2.34
C ILE A 383 -27.75 -13.94 2.46
N ARG A 384 -27.19 -13.52 3.60
CA ARG A 384 -26.20 -12.42 3.67
C ARG A 384 -24.82 -13.07 3.91
N ALA A 385 -23.93 -12.98 2.93
CA ALA A 385 -22.51 -13.31 3.01
C ALA A 385 -21.73 -12.04 2.66
#